data_AF-A0A552B6N9-F1
#
_entry.id   AF-A0A552B6N9-F1
#
_cell.length_a   1.000
_cell.length_b   1.000
_cell.length_c   1.000
_cell.angle_alpha   90.00
_cell.angle_beta   90.00
_cell.angle_gamma   90.00
#
_symmetry.space_group_name_H-M   'P 1'
#
loop_
_entity.id
_entity.type
_entity.pdbx_description
1 polymer ?
#
loop_
_entity_poly.entity_id
_entity_poly.type
_entity_poly.pdbx_seq_one_letter_code
_entity_poly.pdbx_strand_id
1 'polypeptide(L)' 'MPTVIRIGHFRFHFYSDEGSEPPPIHVRSPDGECKFWLEPIIILASNRGIPGLPPYKHTSYG' A
#
# COMPACT_ATOMS: atom_id res chain seq x y z
N MET A 1 -11.08 3.54 -8.83
CA MET A 1 -10.10 4.51 -8.30
C MET A 1 -9.19 5.01 -9.43
N PRO A 2 -9.02 6.33 -9.59
CA PRO A 2 -8.07 6.89 -10.55
C PRO A 2 -6.64 6.50 -10.15
N THR A 3 -5.77 6.34 -11.15
CA THR A 3 -4.34 6.10 -10.93
C THR A 3 -3.64 7.44 -10.83
N VAL A 4 -2.96 7.68 -9.70
CA VAL A 4 -2.19 8.90 -9.44
C VAL A 4 -0.91 8.88 -10.27
N ILE A 5 -0.20 7.75 -10.27
CA ILE A 5 1.00 7.54 -11.06
C ILE A 5 1.10 6.10 -11.52
N ARG A 6 1.68 5.90 -12.71
CA ARG A 6 1.98 4.58 -13.27
C ARG A 6 3.46 4.51 -13.62
N ILE A 7 4.14 3.49 -13.11
CA ILE A 7 5.55 3.21 -13.42
C ILE A 7 5.62 1.76 -13.87
N GLY A 8 5.83 1.54 -15.18
CA GLY A 8 5.76 0.20 -15.77
C GLY A 8 4.43 -0.51 -15.50
N HIS A 9 4.50 -1.65 -14.81
CA HIS A 9 3.32 -2.45 -14.42
C HIS A 9 2.71 -2.03 -13.08
N PHE A 10 3.32 -1.09 -12.35
CA PHE A 10 2.84 -0.63 -11.06
C PHE A 10 1.86 0.53 -11.20
N ARG A 11 0.70 0.41 -10.55
CA ARG A 11 -0.33 1.45 -10.49
C ARG A 11 -0.50 1.93 -9.06
N PHE A 12 -0.30 3.21 -8.85
CA PHE A 12 -0.45 3.87 -7.56
C PHE A 12 -1.81 4.57 -7.50
N HIS A 13 -2.56 4.34 -6.43
CA HIS A 13 -3.89 4.89 -6.25
C HIS A 13 -4.29 4.95 -4.78
N PHE A 14 -5.29 5.77 -4.47
CA PHE A 14 -5.96 5.81 -3.17
C PHE A 14 -7.34 5.18 -3.33
N TYR A 15 -7.89 4.55 -2.29
CA TYR A 15 -9.30 4.18 -2.22
C TYR A 15 -10.12 5.30 -1.56
N SER A 16 -11.37 5.50 -1.99
CA SER A 16 -12.24 6.55 -1.42
C SER A 16 -12.94 6.11 -0.14
N ASP A 17 -12.92 4.82 0.17
CA ASP A 17 -13.66 4.17 1.25
C ASP A 17 -12.75 3.68 2.39
N GLU A 18 -11.62 4.34 2.63
CA GLU A 18 -10.69 4.03 3.73
C GLU A 18 -10.92 4.85 5.02
N GLY A 19 -12.11 5.44 5.16
CA GLY A 19 -12.54 6.09 6.39
C GLY A 19 -11.88 7.45 6.64
N SER A 20 -11.48 7.70 7.90
CA SER A 20 -10.96 9.00 8.37
C SER A 20 -9.46 9.00 8.66
N GLU A 21 -8.78 7.88 8.45
CA GLU A 21 -7.33 7.78 8.60
C GLU A 21 -6.61 8.48 7.42
N PRO A 22 -5.36 8.93 7.60
CA PRO A 22 -4.57 9.49 6.50
C PRO A 22 -4.55 8.55 5.29
N PRO A 23 -4.84 8.99 4.06
CA PRO A 23 -4.98 8.09 2.92
C PRO A 23 -3.70 7.28 2.66
N PRO A 24 -3.73 5.95 2.80
CA PRO A 24 -2.60 5.10 2.45
C PRO A 24 -2.55 4.93 0.93
N ILE A 25 -1.35 4.77 0.39
CA ILE A 25 -1.20 4.52 -1.04
C ILE A 25 -1.25 3.01 -1.34
N HIS A 26 -2.05 2.66 -2.33
CA HIS A 26 -2.16 1.29 -2.85
C HIS A 26 -1.34 1.17 -4.13
N VAL A 27 -0.46 0.17 -4.15
CA VAL A 27 0.43 -0.15 -5.26
C VAL A 27 0.01 -1.49 -5.83
N ARG A 28 -0.59 -1.47 -7.01
CA ARG A 28 -1.07 -2.67 -7.69
C ARG A 28 -0.10 -3.10 -8.79
N SER A 29 0.14 -4.40 -8.88
CA SER A 29 0.88 -5.07 -9.94
C SER A 29 0.03 -6.20 -10.55
N PRO A 30 0.52 -6.90 -11.60
CA PRO A 30 -0.13 -8.12 -12.11
C PRO A 30 -0.21 -9.24 -11.06
N ASP A 31 0.77 -9.32 -10.16
CA ASP A 31 0.89 -10.40 -9.17
C ASP A 31 0.05 -10.14 -7.92
N GLY A 32 -0.30 -8.88 -7.64
CA GLY A 32 -0.98 -8.53 -6.41
C GLY A 32 -1.05 -7.04 -6.09
N GLU A 33 -1.26 -6.74 -4.82
CA GLU A 33 -1.43 -5.38 -4.33
C GLU A 33 -0.79 -5.20 -2.95
N CYS A 34 -0.13 -4.07 -2.76
CA CYS A 34 0.40 -3.63 -1.47
C CYS A 34 -0.23 -2.30 -1.05
N LYS A 35 -0.38 -2.13 0.26
CA LYS A 35 -0.82 -0.89 0.90
C LYS A 35 0.33 -0.34 1.73
N PHE A 36 0.61 0.96 1.62
CA PHE A 36 1.62 1.65 2.39
C PHE A 36 1.03 2.87 3.12
N TRP A 37 1.34 3.00 4.41
CA TRP A 37 1.19 4.28 5.09
C TRP A 37 2.31 5.22 4.62
N LEU A 38 2.01 6.50 4.44
CA LEU A 38 2.98 7.51 3.99
C LEU A 38 3.56 8.31 5.16
N GLU A 39 2.74 8.55 6.18
CA GLU A 39 3.08 9.35 7.36
C GLU A 39 2.82 8.56 8.64
N PRO A 40 3.62 8.78 9.70
CA PRO A 40 4.83 9.62 9.75
C PRO A 40 6.05 8.99 9.06
N ILE A 41 6.00 7.69 8.74
CA ILE A 41 7.07 6.94 8.09
C ILE A 41 6.42 6.05 7.03
N ILE A 42 7.09 5.90 5.88
CA ILE A 42 6.64 4.97 4.84
C ILE A 42 6.79 3.54 5.35
N ILE A 43 5.67 2.86 5.57
CA ILE A 43 5.65 1.49 6.09
C ILE A 43 4.62 0.64 5.34
N LEU A 44 5.00 -0.61 5.05
CA LEU A 44 4.09 -1.60 4.48
C LEU A 44 2.98 -1.91 5.49
N ALA A 45 1.73 -1.69 5.12
CA ALA A 45 0.57 -1.99 5.95
C ALA A 45 -0.08 -3.34 5.58
N SER A 46 -0.03 -3.70 4.28
CA SER A 46 -0.54 -4.97 3.80
C SER A 46 0.15 -5.39 2.51
N ASN A 47 0.32 -6.69 2.33
CA ASN A 47 0.78 -7.31 1.10
C ASN A 47 -0.17 -8.46 0.76
N ARG A 48 -0.80 -8.37 -0.41
CA ARG A 48 -1.60 -9.44 -1.00
C ARG A 48 -0.97 -9.86 -2.32
N GLY A 49 -0.18 -10.93 -2.29
CA GLY A 49 0.31 -11.61 -3.49
C GLY A 49 1.59 -11.04 -4.10
N ILE A 50 2.23 -10.04 -3.51
CA ILE A 50 3.53 -9.54 -3.97
C ILE A 50 4.67 -10.40 -3.38
N PRO A 51 5.42 -11.15 -4.20
CA PRO A 51 6.53 -11.98 -3.71
C PRO A 51 7.69 -11.13 -3.17
N GLY A 52 8.46 -11.69 -2.22
CA GLY A 52 9.70 -11.07 -1.73
C GLY A 52 9.53 -9.91 -0.73
N LEU A 53 8.32 -9.42 -0.51
CA LEU A 53 8.03 -8.52 0.61
C LEU A 53 7.66 -9.37 1.85
N PRO A 54 8.34 -9.17 3.00
CA PRO A 54 8.03 -9.92 4.20
C PRO A 54 6.57 -9.68 4.61
N PRO A 55 5.87 -10.68 5.19
CA PRO A 55 4.57 -10.45 5.78
C PRO A 55 4.69 -9.33 6.80
N TYR A 56 3.74 -8.40 6.79
CA TYR A 56 3.68 -7.31 7.75
C TYR A 56 3.76 -7.88 9.17
N LYS A 57 4.87 -7.60 9.87
CA LYS A 57 4.96 -7.82 11.31
C LYS A 57 4.43 -6.55 11.96
N HIS A 58 3.26 -6.63 12.57
CA HIS A 58 2.75 -5.59 13.43
C HIS A 58 3.70 -5.47 14.64
N THR A 59 4.81 -4.73 14.50
CA THR A 59 5.60 -4.29 15.63
C THR A 59 4.78 -3.21 16.31
N SER A 60 4.00 -3.63 17.29
CA SER A 60 3.51 -2.75 18.35
C SER A 60 4.75 -2.11 18.98
N TYR A 61 5.08 -0.89 18.57
CA TYR A 61 5.97 -0.03 19.33
C TYR A 61 5.23 0.28 20.64
N GLY A 62 5.68 -0.36 21.72
CA GLY A 62 5.40 0.06 23.09
C GLY A 62 6.39 1.11 23.55
#